data_AF-A0A418GPZ4-F1
#
_entry.id   AF-A0A418GPZ4-F1
#
_cell.length_a   1.000
_cell.length_b   1.000
_cell.length_c   1.000
_cell.angle_alpha   90.00
_cell.angle_beta   90.00
_cell.angle_gamma   90.00
#
_symmetry.space_group_name_H-M   'P 1'
#
loop_
_entity.id
_entity.type
_entity.pdbx_description
1 polymer ?
#
loop_
_entity_poly.entity_id
_entity_poly.type
_entity_poly.pdbx_seq_one_letter_code
_entity_poly.pdbx_strand_id
1 'polypeptide(L)'
;MKNINPTQTAAWQALQKHFDEMKDVTIADLFAKDGDRFSKFSATFDDQMLVDYSKNRITEETLAKLQDLAKECDLAGAIKSMFSGEKINRTENRAVLHVALRNRSNTPILVDGKDVMPEVNAV
;
A
#
# COMPACT_ATOMS: atom_id res chain seq x y z
N MET A 1 -10.95 10.25 -5.56
CA MET A 1 -10.75 9.08 -4.66
C MET A 1 -12.08 8.61 -4.08
N LYS A 2 -12.33 7.29 -4.06
CA LYS A 2 -13.52 6.71 -3.42
C LYS A 2 -13.38 6.76 -1.89
N ASN A 3 -14.48 7.01 -1.19
CA ASN A 3 -14.51 7.05 0.27
C ASN A 3 -15.13 5.74 0.81
N ILE A 4 -14.39 4.64 0.69
CA ILE A 4 -14.85 3.31 1.09
C ILE A 4 -14.44 3.07 2.53
N ASN A 5 -15.39 2.77 3.41
CA ASN A 5 -15.09 2.39 4.78
C ASN A 5 -14.61 0.93 4.78
N PRO A 6 -13.33 0.64 5.14
CA PRO A 6 -12.79 -0.71 5.08
C PRO A 6 -13.61 -1.69 5.94
N THR A 7 -14.13 -1.27 7.09
CA THR A 7 -14.83 -2.20 8.01
C THR A 7 -16.18 -2.70 7.49
N GLN A 8 -16.70 -2.11 6.41
CA GLN A 8 -17.98 -2.48 5.80
C GLN A 8 -17.80 -3.35 4.54
N THR A 9 -16.56 -3.62 4.14
CA THR A 9 -16.22 -4.41 2.95
C THR A 9 -16.39 -5.91 3.18
N ALA A 10 -16.62 -6.66 2.10
CA ALA A 10 -16.64 -8.12 2.17
C ALA A 10 -15.25 -8.68 2.55
N ALA A 11 -14.19 -8.09 2.01
CA ALA A 11 -12.81 -8.45 2.35
C ALA A 11 -12.49 -8.28 3.84
N TRP A 12 -13.04 -7.24 4.50
CA TRP A 12 -12.87 -7.07 5.95
C TRP A 12 -13.56 -8.17 6.74
N GLN A 13 -14.78 -8.54 6.37
CA GLN A 13 -15.47 -9.67 7.01
C GLN A 13 -14.70 -10.99 6.82
N ALA A 14 -14.12 -11.20 5.63
CA ALA A 14 -13.26 -12.35 5.36
C ALA A 14 -11.98 -12.35 6.22
N LEU A 15 -11.35 -11.19 6.42
CA LEU A 15 -10.21 -11.03 7.32
C LEU A 15 -10.60 -11.29 8.78
N GLN A 16 -11.78 -10.84 9.21
CA GLN A 16 -12.27 -11.08 10.56
C GLN A 16 -12.52 -12.56 10.83
N LYS A 17 -13.09 -13.29 9.85
CA LYS A 17 -13.21 -14.75 9.92
C LYS A 17 -11.83 -15.43 9.96
N HIS A 18 -10.90 -15.00 9.12
CA HIS A 18 -9.54 -15.56 9.10
C HIS A 18 -8.77 -15.28 10.40
N PHE A 19 -9.06 -14.15 11.06
CA PHE A 19 -8.49 -13.86 12.37
C PHE A 19 -8.87 -14.93 13.40
N ASP A 20 -10.10 -15.46 13.38
CA ASP A 20 -10.49 -16.53 14.30
C ASP A 20 -9.68 -17.81 14.12
N GLU A 21 -9.20 -18.08 12.90
CA GLU A 21 -8.32 -19.21 12.58
C GLU A 21 -6.87 -18.94 12.97
N MET A 22 -6.44 -17.67 12.88
CA MET A 22 -5.04 -17.27 13.04
C MET A 22 -4.68 -16.76 14.44
N LYS A 23 -5.65 -16.36 15.27
CA LYS A 23 -5.40 -15.65 16.54
C LYS A 23 -4.47 -16.39 17.51
N ASP A 24 -4.53 -17.72 17.52
CA ASP A 24 -3.74 -18.57 18.41
C ASP A 24 -2.49 -19.16 17.72
N VAL A 25 -2.30 -18.92 16.42
CA VAL A 25 -1.13 -19.37 15.66
C VAL A 25 0.09 -18.55 16.07
N THR A 26 1.19 -19.22 16.42
CA THR A 26 2.44 -18.54 16.75
C THR A 26 3.34 -18.39 15.52
N ILE A 27 4.19 -17.35 15.53
CA ILE A 27 5.18 -17.16 14.47
C ILE A 27 6.16 -18.34 14.43
N ALA A 28 6.54 -18.88 15.60
CA ALA A 28 7.44 -20.03 15.69
C ALA A 28 6.87 -21.26 14.96
N ASP A 29 5.58 -21.56 15.15
CA ASP A 29 4.91 -22.66 14.43
C ASP A 29 4.89 -22.44 12.93
N LEU A 30 4.71 -21.19 12.48
CA LEU A 30 4.73 -20.85 11.05
C LEU A 30 6.09 -21.10 10.42
N PHE A 31 7.20 -20.80 11.12
CA PHE A 31 8.55 -21.15 10.66
C PHE A 31 8.82 -22.66 10.72
N ALA A 32 8.32 -23.34 11.76
CA ALA A 32 8.49 -24.79 11.88
C ALA A 32 7.77 -25.56 10.76
N LYS A 33 6.64 -25.04 10.28
CA LYS A 33 5.83 -25.64 9.20
C LYS A 33 6.33 -25.31 7.79
N ASP A 34 7.10 -24.24 7.62
CA ASP A 34 7.53 -23.75 6.31
C ASP A 34 9.00 -23.30 6.35
N GLY A 35 9.90 -24.19 5.91
CA GLY A 35 11.35 -23.93 5.87
C GLY A 35 11.74 -22.77 4.94
N ASP A 36 10.92 -22.47 3.94
CA ASP A 36 11.17 -21.40 2.96
C ASP A 36 10.45 -20.09 3.31
N ARG A 37 9.87 -20.00 4.51
CA ARG A 37 9.06 -18.86 4.95
C ARG A 37 9.78 -17.52 4.81
N PHE A 38 11.06 -17.45 5.16
CA PHE A 38 11.83 -16.21 5.03
C PHE A 38 11.81 -15.71 3.58
N SER A 39 12.09 -16.59 2.62
CA SER A 39 12.12 -16.26 1.19
C SER A 39 10.74 -15.88 0.66
N LYS A 40 9.68 -16.59 1.07
CA LYS A 40 8.29 -16.31 0.64
C LYS A 40 7.74 -14.99 1.18
N PHE A 41 8.15 -14.60 2.38
CA PHE A 41 7.67 -13.41 3.09
C PHE A 41 8.77 -12.35 3.21
N SER A 42 9.61 -12.25 2.19
CA SER A 42 10.55 -11.16 2.01
C SER A 42 10.41 -10.58 0.60
N ALA A 43 10.75 -9.31 0.45
CA ALA A 43 10.88 -8.66 -0.84
C ALA A 43 12.21 -7.91 -0.90
N THR A 44 12.87 -7.94 -2.05
CA THR A 44 14.06 -7.13 -2.32
C THR A 44 13.73 -6.01 -3.30
N PHE A 45 14.36 -4.86 -3.10
CA PHE A 45 14.33 -3.74 -4.04
C PHE A 45 15.75 -3.50 -4.57
N ASP A 46 15.97 -3.85 -5.84
CA ASP A 46 17.24 -3.74 -6.57
C ASP A 46 18.48 -4.25 -5.79
N ASP A 47 18.31 -5.29 -4.97
CA ASP A 47 19.31 -5.82 -4.04
C ASP A 47 19.89 -4.78 -3.05
N GLN A 48 19.31 -3.58 -2.98
CA GLN A 48 19.72 -2.48 -2.11
C GLN A 48 18.95 -2.48 -0.78
N MET A 49 17.73 -3.00 -0.80
CA MET A 49 16.89 -3.04 0.38
C MET A 49 16.16 -4.38 0.47
N LEU A 50 16.24 -5.00 1.65
CA LEU A 50 15.46 -6.17 2.01
C LEU A 50 14.33 -5.76 2.95
N VAL A 51 13.11 -6.10 2.58
CA VAL A 51 11.94 -6.01 3.46
C VAL A 51 11.55 -7.41 3.89
N ASP A 52 11.97 -7.81 5.08
CA ASP A 52 11.58 -9.07 5.71
C ASP A 52 10.31 -8.85 6.54
N TYR A 53 9.20 -9.44 6.09
CA TYR A 53 7.93 -9.45 6.80
C TYR A 53 7.53 -10.86 7.28
N SER A 54 8.46 -11.82 7.24
CA SER A 54 8.25 -13.23 7.64
C SER A 54 7.96 -13.40 9.14
N LYS A 55 8.43 -12.48 9.97
CA LYS A 55 8.23 -12.44 11.43
C LYS A 55 6.90 -11.80 11.85
N ASN A 56 5.89 -11.91 11.00
CA ASN A 56 4.52 -11.54 11.30
C ASN A 56 3.63 -12.78 11.32
N ARG A 57 2.50 -12.70 12.04
CA ARG A 57 1.48 -13.76 12.08
C ARG A 57 0.61 -13.70 10.83
N ILE A 58 1.22 -14.05 9.70
CA ILE A 58 0.61 -14.03 8.37
C ILE A 58 0.92 -15.31 7.61
N THR A 59 -0.02 -15.76 6.80
CA THR A 59 0.16 -16.82 5.79
C THR A 59 -0.02 -16.23 4.40
N GLU A 60 0.18 -17.04 3.35
CA GLU A 60 -0.12 -16.63 1.98
C GLU A 60 -1.60 -16.28 1.83
N GLU A 61 -2.47 -17.03 2.51
CA GLU A 61 -3.90 -16.71 2.60
C GLU A 61 -4.14 -15.36 3.30
N THR A 62 -3.45 -15.07 4.41
CA THR A 62 -3.58 -13.77 5.09
C THR A 62 -3.21 -12.62 4.14
N LEU A 63 -2.10 -12.76 3.40
CA LEU A 63 -1.68 -11.76 2.42
C LEU A 63 -2.69 -11.59 1.29
N ALA A 64 -3.22 -12.68 0.75
CA ALA A 64 -4.25 -12.62 -0.28
C ALA A 64 -5.48 -11.83 0.20
N LYS A 65 -5.99 -12.11 1.41
CA LYS A 65 -7.14 -11.39 1.98
C LYS A 65 -6.83 -9.91 2.25
N LEU A 66 -5.63 -9.58 2.71
CA LEU A 66 -5.20 -8.18 2.89
C LEU A 66 -5.13 -7.44 1.55
N GLN A 67 -4.64 -8.09 0.50
CA GLN A 67 -4.62 -7.54 -0.86
C GLN A 67 -6.03 -7.35 -1.41
N ASP A 68 -6.96 -8.26 -1.12
CA ASP A 68 -8.36 -8.12 -1.51
C ASP A 68 -9.03 -6.93 -0.82
N LEU A 69 -8.72 -6.67 0.45
CA LEU A 69 -9.17 -5.45 1.13
C LEU A 69 -8.62 -4.19 0.45
N ALA A 70 -7.33 -4.19 0.09
CA ALA A 70 -6.72 -3.05 -0.62
C ALA A 70 -7.36 -2.81 -2.00
N LYS A 71 -7.72 -3.89 -2.73
CA LYS A 71 -8.46 -3.80 -4.00
C LYS A 71 -9.87 -3.27 -3.79
N GLU A 72 -10.61 -3.81 -2.82
CA GLU A 72 -12.00 -3.40 -2.54
C GLU A 72 -12.07 -1.94 -2.06
N CYS A 73 -11.05 -1.46 -1.35
CA CYS A 73 -10.92 -0.04 -0.96
C CYS A 73 -10.37 0.87 -2.07
N ASP A 74 -10.09 0.35 -3.26
CA ASP A 74 -9.54 1.10 -4.40
C ASP A 74 -8.22 1.83 -4.09
N LEU A 75 -7.30 1.15 -3.40
CA LEU A 75 -5.99 1.71 -3.03
C LEU A 75 -5.17 2.10 -4.28
N ALA A 76 -5.28 1.35 -5.37
CA ALA A 76 -4.60 1.69 -6.63
C ALA A 76 -5.13 3.01 -7.23
N GLY A 77 -6.46 3.21 -7.24
CA GLY A 77 -7.06 4.47 -7.68
C GLY A 77 -6.66 5.64 -6.78
N ALA A 78 -6.60 5.42 -5.47
CA ALA A 78 -6.11 6.37 -4.48
C ALA A 78 -4.66 6.82 -4.73
N ILE A 79 -3.76 5.86 -4.94
CA ILE A 79 -2.35 6.14 -5.28
C ILE A 79 -2.29 6.94 -6.58
N LYS A 80 -3.03 6.53 -7.62
CA LYS A 80 -3.09 7.25 -8.90
C LYS A 80 -3.54 8.70 -8.71
N SER A 81 -4.61 8.94 -7.95
CA SER A 81 -5.10 10.29 -7.64
C SER A 81 -4.03 11.15 -6.95
N MET A 82 -3.25 10.57 -6.03
CA MET A 82 -2.14 11.29 -5.37
C MET A 82 -1.07 11.68 -6.40
N PHE A 83 -0.60 10.73 -7.20
CA PHE A 83 0.48 10.94 -8.17
C PHE A 83 0.07 11.86 -9.33
N SER A 84 -1.22 11.94 -9.68
CA SER A 84 -1.74 12.81 -10.75
C SER A 84 -1.96 14.26 -10.32
N GLY A 85 -1.82 14.58 -9.02
CA GLY A 85 -2.06 15.93 -8.51
C GLY A 85 -3.53 16.26 -8.23
N GLU A 86 -4.41 15.25 -8.15
CA GLU A 86 -5.79 15.48 -7.70
C GLU A 86 -5.83 16.03 -6.27
N LYS A 87 -6.86 16.83 -5.97
CA LYS A 87 -7.08 17.45 -4.66
C LYS A 87 -7.62 16.43 -3.64
N ILE A 88 -6.78 15.47 -3.25
CA ILE A 88 -7.14 14.37 -2.35
C ILE A 88 -7.19 14.78 -0.88
N ASN A 89 -6.55 15.88 -0.48
CA ASN A 89 -6.74 16.46 0.84
C ASN A 89 -8.08 17.20 0.86
N ARG A 90 -9.14 16.49 1.24
CA ARG A 90 -10.54 16.93 1.08
C ARG A 90 -10.92 18.10 1.98
N THR A 91 -10.41 18.15 3.21
CA THR A 91 -10.78 19.20 4.17
C THR A 91 -10.20 20.55 3.78
N GLU A 92 -9.04 20.56 3.13
CA GLU A 92 -8.39 21.79 2.65
C GLU A 92 -8.56 22.03 1.14
N ASN A 93 -9.15 21.07 0.41
CA ASN A 93 -9.25 21.05 -1.04
C ASN A 93 -7.88 21.25 -1.74
N ARG A 94 -6.88 20.45 -1.34
CA ARG A 94 -5.48 20.57 -1.81
C ARG A 94 -4.93 19.28 -2.40
N ALA A 95 -4.03 19.43 -3.37
CA ALA A 95 -3.20 18.33 -3.88
C ALA A 95 -2.14 17.94 -2.84
N VAL A 96 -1.72 16.67 -2.86
CA VAL A 96 -0.67 16.12 -1.98
C VAL A 96 0.48 15.60 -2.83
N LEU A 97 1.50 16.45 -3.06
CA LEU A 97 2.52 16.22 -4.08
C LEU A 97 3.96 16.26 -3.56
N HIS A 98 4.20 15.72 -2.37
CA HIS A 98 5.57 15.56 -1.85
C HIS A 98 6.46 14.69 -2.79
N VAL A 99 5.84 13.87 -3.64
CA VAL A 99 6.54 13.10 -4.69
C VAL A 99 7.13 13.97 -5.81
N ALA A 100 6.55 15.13 -6.10
CA ALA A 100 7.04 16.04 -7.14
C ALA A 100 8.43 16.59 -6.79
N LEU A 101 8.69 16.88 -5.51
CA LEU A 101 9.98 17.38 -5.01
C LEU A 101 11.17 16.44 -5.21
N ARG A 102 10.89 15.16 -5.51
CA ARG A 102 11.89 14.10 -5.72
C ARG A 102 11.70 13.40 -7.07
N ASN A 103 10.92 14.00 -7.96
CA ASN A 103 10.65 13.48 -9.30
C ASN A 103 11.84 13.77 -10.24
N ARG A 104 12.85 12.90 -10.20
CA ARG A 104 14.06 13.05 -11.03
C ARG A 104 13.84 12.79 -12.52
N SER A 105 12.77 12.09 -12.90
CA SER A 105 12.45 11.87 -14.32
C SER A 105 11.87 13.13 -14.98
N ASN A 106 11.53 14.16 -14.19
CA ASN A 106 10.89 15.39 -14.67
C ASN A 106 9.63 15.13 -15.51
N THR A 107 8.95 14.01 -15.26
CA THR A 107 7.66 13.73 -15.89
C THR A 107 6.63 14.77 -15.40
N PRO A 108 5.84 15.40 -16.29
CA PRO A 108 4.92 16.45 -15.89
C PRO A 108 3.91 15.99 -14.83
N ILE A 109 3.64 16.85 -13.85
CA ILE A 109 2.59 16.64 -12.84
C ILE A 109 1.71 17.88 -12.84
N LEU A 110 0.45 17.70 -13.25
CA LEU A 110 -0.48 18.82 -13.45
C LEU A 110 -1.27 19.12 -12.18
N VAL A 111 -1.27 20.38 -11.76
CA VAL A 111 -2.19 20.92 -10.75
C VAL A 111 -2.91 22.12 -11.35
N ASP A 112 -4.24 22.10 -11.33
CA ASP A 112 -5.07 23.17 -11.92
C ASP A 112 -4.67 23.52 -13.37
N GLY A 113 -4.28 22.50 -14.14
CA GLY A 113 -3.89 22.61 -15.56
C GLY A 113 -2.45 23.06 -15.80
N LYS A 114 -1.65 23.31 -14.76
CA LYS A 114 -0.25 23.73 -14.87
C LYS A 114 0.71 22.66 -14.38
N ASP A 115 1.78 22.42 -15.13
CA ASP A 115 2.88 21.54 -14.67
C ASP A 115 3.69 22.23 -13.56
N VAL A 116 3.84 21.53 -12.44
CA VAL A 116 4.56 22.05 -11.26
C VAL A 116 6.07 21.80 -11.33
N MET A 117 6.55 20.91 -12.20
CA MET A 117 7.97 20.54 -12.24
C MET A 117 8.94 21.70 -12.55
N PRO A 118 8.64 22.66 -13.44
CA PRO A 118 9.50 23.82 -13.65
C PRO A 118 9.69 24.67 -12.38
N GLU A 119 8.64 24.83 -11.58
CA GLU A 119 8.71 25.58 -10.33
C GLU A 119 9.49 24.82 -9.25
N VAL A 120 9.34 23.49 -9.19
CA VAL A 120 10.11 22.64 -8.28
C VAL A 120 11.60 22.71 -8.58
N ASN A 121 12.00 22.66 -9.85
CA ASN A 121 13.42 22.69 -10.24
C ASN A 121 14.08 24.07 -10.12
N ALA A 122 13.29 25.13 -9.97
CA ALA A 122 13.80 26.50 -9.86
C ALA A 122 14.29 26.83 -8.44
N VAL A 123 14.00 25.98 -7.46
CA VAL A 123 14.38 26.11 -6.04
C VAL A 123 15.52 25.17 -5.71
#